data_AF-A0A3N5FDI8-F1
#
_entry.id   AF-A0A3N5FDI8-F1
#
_cell.length_a   1.000
_cell.length_b   1.000
_cell.length_c   1.000
_cell.angle_alpha   90.00
_cell.angle_beta   90.00
_cell.angle_gamma   90.00
#
_symmetry.space_group_name_H-M   'P 1'
#
loop_
_entity.id
_entity.type
_entity.pdbx_description
1 polymer ?
#
loop_
_entity_poly.entity_id
_entity_poly.type
_entity_poly.pdbx_seq_one_letter_code
_entity_poly.pdbx_strand_id
1 'polypeptide(L)'
;MKPDSNLISYKAFRWKTIASIILFVLFLPAFSSSIQDERFSSFIETYPNGRIDWEKGFIYGVGRGYLHLNNDSETSALRAAQVIASGNILKIAAGIRIDDRRTLETLGKDRVIIELKALVRYKVHKKEFIKDVKQPYYEVTLLAPLTGVEGLTSMLITRLKTVPLDWMNLPKSSLGADMEDEDKPWLVLDARDLPKEGRVKPAVFPKILSETGEIVYESGTTDESALIQRGMARYVVSDEPKEGLMSKRESVEHILERAGFMITTGEAVAGEPEKRAKRKNYIVKDVTQSQGLMNTNLLISASDVHEIKSEDASSRILKQCRVIVIVSSPIGGIEGNIPRFLAKNTR
;
A
#
# COMPACT_ATOMS: atom_id res chain seq x y z
N MET A 1 68.06 -7.51 -46.88
CA MET A 1 67.38 -6.25 -46.51
C MET A 1 65.92 -6.61 -46.26
N LYS A 2 65.52 -6.50 -44.98
CA LYS A 2 64.21 -6.66 -44.31
C LYS A 2 63.10 -7.58 -44.88
N PRO A 3 62.51 -8.47 -44.04
CA PRO A 3 61.25 -9.14 -44.33
C PRO A 3 60.05 -8.27 -43.94
N ASP A 4 59.00 -8.28 -44.77
CA ASP A 4 57.73 -7.59 -44.49
C ASP A 4 56.90 -8.36 -43.45
N SER A 5 56.77 -7.73 -42.29
CA SER A 5 55.85 -8.08 -41.22
C SER A 5 54.51 -7.39 -41.45
N ASN A 6 53.51 -8.12 -41.95
CA ASN A 6 52.10 -7.68 -41.94
C ASN A 6 51.16 -8.86 -41.70
N LEU A 7 51.27 -9.42 -40.51
CA LEU A 7 50.18 -10.12 -39.83
C LEU A 7 50.21 -9.62 -38.38
N ILE A 8 49.03 -9.46 -37.78
CA ILE A 8 48.77 -8.93 -36.42
C ILE A 8 48.39 -7.43 -36.40
N SER A 9 47.14 -7.12 -36.77
CA SER A 9 46.35 -6.09 -36.05
C SER A 9 44.86 -6.11 -36.43
N TYR A 10 44.17 -7.24 -36.23
CA TYR A 10 42.70 -7.27 -36.35
C TYR A 10 41.98 -7.89 -35.14
N LYS A 11 42.71 -8.32 -34.10
CA LYS A 11 42.12 -8.95 -32.90
C LYS A 11 42.00 -8.03 -31.67
N ALA A 12 42.61 -6.85 -31.67
CA ALA A 12 42.62 -5.97 -30.49
C ALA A 12 41.44 -4.98 -30.42
N PHE A 13 40.69 -4.76 -31.50
CA PHE A 13 39.63 -3.74 -31.55
C PHE A 13 38.21 -4.27 -31.23
N ARG A 14 37.97 -5.58 -31.27
CA ARG A 14 36.63 -6.15 -30.96
C ARG A 14 36.41 -6.49 -29.48
N TRP A 15 37.45 -6.51 -28.64
CA TRP A 15 37.28 -6.91 -27.24
C TRP A 15 36.88 -5.73 -26.32
N LYS A 16 37.35 -4.51 -26.63
CA LYS A 16 37.04 -3.32 -25.80
C LYS A 16 35.58 -2.86 -25.92
N THR A 17 34.91 -3.12 -27.04
CA THR A 17 33.50 -2.78 -27.23
C THR A 17 32.53 -3.81 -26.62
N ILE A 18 32.93 -5.09 -26.57
CA ILE A 18 32.10 -6.14 -25.93
C ILE A 18 32.15 -6.03 -24.39
N ALA A 19 33.30 -5.66 -23.82
CA ALA A 19 33.44 -5.47 -22.37
C ALA A 19 32.62 -4.27 -21.83
N SER A 20 32.39 -3.23 -22.64
CA SER A 20 31.62 -2.05 -22.21
C SER A 20 30.10 -2.25 -22.24
N ILE A 21 29.58 -3.21 -23.00
CA ILE A 21 28.14 -3.53 -23.06
C ILE A 21 27.76 -4.49 -21.92
N ILE A 22 28.65 -5.41 -21.54
CA ILE A 22 28.42 -6.33 -20.42
C ILE A 22 28.43 -5.60 -19.06
N LEU A 23 29.21 -4.51 -18.92
CA LEU A 23 29.22 -3.70 -17.70
C LEU A 23 27.98 -2.79 -17.55
N PHE A 24 27.27 -2.48 -18.64
CA PHE A 24 26.07 -1.64 -18.60
C PHE A 24 24.80 -2.43 -18.26
N VAL A 25 24.78 -3.73 -18.50
CA VAL A 25 23.63 -4.61 -18.17
C VAL A 25 23.61 -5.00 -16.68
N LEU A 26 24.76 -4.98 -16.01
CA LEU A 26 24.87 -5.27 -14.56
C LEU A 26 24.43 -4.12 -13.64
N PHE A 27 24.07 -2.96 -14.19
CA PHE A 27 23.60 -1.79 -13.44
C PHE A 27 22.19 -1.34 -13.85
N LEU A 28 21.38 -2.23 -14.42
CA LEU A 28 19.93 -2.01 -14.44
C LEU A 28 19.46 -2.11 -12.98
N PRO A 29 18.89 -1.04 -12.39
CA PRO A 29 18.22 -1.19 -11.11
C PRO A 29 17.18 -2.28 -11.29
N ALA A 30 17.24 -3.31 -10.46
CA ALA A 30 16.15 -4.26 -10.32
C ALA A 30 14.91 -3.44 -9.99
N PHE A 31 14.11 -3.11 -11.01
CA PHE A 31 12.75 -2.65 -10.82
C PHE A 31 12.02 -3.86 -10.25
N SER A 32 12.07 -3.99 -8.92
CA SER A 32 11.11 -4.79 -8.18
C SER A 32 9.75 -4.17 -8.44
N SER A 33 9.15 -4.56 -9.56
CA SER A 33 7.76 -4.29 -9.86
C SER A 33 6.99 -4.97 -8.74
N SER A 34 6.52 -4.20 -7.77
CA SER A 34 5.55 -4.70 -6.81
C SER A 34 4.37 -5.19 -7.64
N ILE A 35 4.23 -6.50 -7.80
CA ILE A 35 3.12 -7.09 -8.52
C ILE A 35 1.88 -6.73 -7.73
N GLN A 36 1.16 -5.73 -8.23
CA GLN A 36 -0.19 -5.44 -7.80
C GLN A 36 -1.00 -6.68 -8.12
N ASP A 37 -1.69 -7.21 -7.11
CA ASP A 37 -2.65 -8.25 -7.33
C ASP A 37 -3.82 -7.60 -8.08
N GLU A 38 -3.99 -7.92 -9.37
CA GLU A 38 -5.00 -7.30 -10.25
C GLU A 38 -6.44 -7.43 -9.70
N ARG A 39 -6.67 -8.32 -8.72
CA ARG A 39 -7.95 -8.48 -8.01
C ARG A 39 -8.31 -7.31 -7.11
N PHE A 40 -7.35 -6.46 -6.74
CA PHE A 40 -7.57 -5.36 -5.80
C PHE A 40 -7.07 -4.03 -6.37
N SER A 41 -7.87 -2.99 -6.13
CA SER A 41 -7.51 -1.61 -6.39
C SER A 41 -7.45 -0.81 -5.07
N SER A 42 -6.67 0.27 -5.08
CA SER A 42 -6.46 1.07 -3.88
C SER A 42 -7.75 1.75 -3.42
N PHE A 43 -8.13 1.59 -2.15
CA PHE A 43 -9.19 2.43 -1.57
C PHE A 43 -8.63 3.82 -1.25
N ILE A 44 -9.18 4.84 -1.90
CA ILE A 44 -8.76 6.24 -1.75
C ILE A 44 -9.82 7.05 -1.01
N GLU A 45 -9.44 7.63 0.13
CA GLU A 45 -10.26 8.61 0.84
C GLU A 45 -9.81 10.03 0.44
N THR A 46 -10.71 10.81 -0.17
CA THR A 46 -10.38 12.13 -0.73
C THR A 46 -10.73 13.26 0.23
N TYR A 47 -9.88 14.28 0.27
CA TYR A 47 -10.06 15.52 1.04
C TYR A 47 -9.89 16.72 0.11
N PRO A 48 -10.36 17.93 0.49
CA PRO A 48 -10.25 19.12 -0.38
C PRO A 48 -8.83 19.42 -0.88
N ASN A 49 -7.80 19.16 -0.08
CA ASN A 49 -6.40 19.46 -0.39
C ASN A 49 -5.49 18.22 -0.32
N GLY A 50 -6.03 17.03 -0.58
CA GLY A 50 -5.24 15.81 -0.48
C GLY A 50 -6.06 14.54 -0.47
N ARG A 51 -5.43 13.42 -0.14
CA ARG A 51 -6.06 12.10 -0.10
C ARG A 51 -5.26 11.14 0.77
N ILE A 52 -5.90 10.05 1.19
CA ILE A 52 -5.24 8.91 1.81
C ILE A 52 -5.41 7.71 0.87
N ASP A 53 -4.29 7.08 0.51
CA ASP A 53 -4.27 5.75 -0.12
C ASP A 53 -4.11 4.71 0.99
N TRP A 54 -5.21 4.06 1.34
CA TRP A 54 -5.28 3.10 2.45
C TRP A 54 -4.73 1.72 2.08
N GLU A 55 -4.53 1.44 0.79
CA GLU A 55 -3.97 0.18 0.31
C GLU A 55 -2.44 0.21 0.36
N LYS A 56 -1.87 1.35 -0.04
CA LYS A 56 -0.41 1.60 -0.04
C LYS A 56 0.10 2.23 1.26
N GLY A 57 -0.80 2.76 2.08
CA GLY A 57 -0.45 3.40 3.34
C GLY A 57 0.23 4.75 3.14
N PHE A 58 -0.34 5.63 2.32
CA PHE A 58 0.21 6.98 2.07
C PHE A 58 -0.81 8.08 2.24
N ILE A 59 -0.37 9.20 2.82
CA ILE A 59 -1.10 10.46 2.90
C ILE A 59 -0.50 11.41 1.87
N TYR A 60 -1.34 11.99 1.02
CA TYR A 60 -0.97 12.97 0.02
C TYR A 60 -1.52 14.34 0.43
N GLY A 61 -0.66 15.35 0.49
CA GLY A 61 -1.06 16.74 0.70
C GLY A 61 -0.70 17.58 -0.50
N VAL A 62 -1.66 18.38 -0.98
CA VAL A 62 -1.50 19.30 -2.10
C VAL A 62 -1.36 20.72 -1.58
N GLY A 63 -0.38 21.46 -2.09
CA GLY A 63 -0.18 22.87 -1.75
C GLY A 63 0.06 23.71 -2.99
N ARG A 64 -0.43 24.94 -2.94
CA ARG A 64 -0.32 25.91 -4.04
C ARG A 64 0.37 27.16 -3.56
N GLY A 65 1.42 27.57 -4.26
CA GLY A 65 2.14 28.81 -3.99
C GLY A 65 2.07 29.75 -5.20
N TYR A 66 1.33 30.85 -5.06
CA TYR A 66 1.11 31.80 -6.15
C TYR A 66 2.26 32.80 -6.26
N LEU A 67 2.72 33.12 -7.48
CA LEU A 67 3.86 34.02 -7.71
C LEU A 67 3.64 35.41 -7.13
N HIS A 68 2.47 36.00 -7.40
CA HIS A 68 2.13 37.36 -6.95
C HIS A 68 2.11 37.53 -5.42
N LEU A 69 1.92 36.44 -4.66
CA LEU A 69 1.98 36.45 -3.19
C LEU A 69 3.39 36.21 -2.66
N ASN A 70 4.36 35.94 -3.55
CA ASN A 70 5.71 35.51 -3.22
C ASN A 70 6.77 36.35 -3.95
N ASN A 71 6.49 37.65 -4.14
CA ASN A 71 7.36 38.63 -4.79
C ASN A 71 7.79 38.21 -6.21
N ASP A 72 6.88 37.55 -6.94
CA ASP A 72 7.10 36.99 -8.28
C ASP A 72 8.31 36.03 -8.38
N SER A 73 8.77 35.51 -7.23
CA SER A 73 9.86 34.54 -7.15
C SER A 73 9.31 33.12 -7.23
N GLU A 74 9.64 32.43 -8.31
CA GLU A 74 9.34 31.00 -8.50
C GLU A 74 9.84 30.14 -7.33
N THR A 75 11.05 30.45 -6.82
CA THR A 75 11.63 29.70 -5.69
C THR A 75 10.85 29.93 -4.40
N SER A 76 10.42 31.17 -4.14
CA SER A 76 9.60 31.49 -2.96
C SER A 76 8.21 30.86 -3.07
N ALA A 77 7.58 30.93 -4.24
CA ALA A 77 6.30 30.29 -4.54
C ALA A 77 6.36 28.77 -4.35
N LEU A 78 7.42 28.11 -4.85
CA LEU A 78 7.63 26.67 -4.63
C LEU A 78 7.75 26.32 -3.14
N ARG A 79 8.51 27.10 -2.36
CA ARG A 79 8.62 26.88 -0.90
C ARG A 79 7.29 27.08 -0.19
N ALA A 80 6.53 28.12 -0.55
CA ALA A 80 5.20 28.34 -0.01
C ALA A 80 4.27 27.16 -0.30
N ALA A 81 4.28 26.64 -1.54
CA ALA A 81 3.52 25.46 -1.92
C ALA A 81 3.89 24.22 -1.07
N GLN A 82 5.19 23.99 -0.82
CA GLN A 82 5.66 22.90 0.03
C GLN A 82 5.19 23.05 1.49
N VAL A 83 5.27 24.25 2.07
CA VAL A 83 4.79 24.52 3.43
C VAL A 83 3.29 24.24 3.53
N ILE A 84 2.50 24.74 2.59
CA ILE A 84 1.05 24.50 2.55
C ILE A 84 0.74 23.01 2.40
N ALA A 85 1.43 22.30 1.49
CA ALA A 85 1.25 20.86 1.30
C ALA A 85 1.54 20.07 2.58
N SER A 86 2.60 20.45 3.31
CA SER A 86 2.95 19.80 4.59
C SER A 86 1.90 20.04 5.66
N GLY A 87 1.35 21.26 5.74
CA GLY A 87 0.24 21.59 6.63
C GLY A 87 -1.02 20.78 6.31
N ASN A 88 -1.30 20.57 5.02
CA ASN A 88 -2.43 19.77 4.58
C ASN A 88 -2.26 18.27 4.92
N ILE A 89 -1.05 17.71 4.84
CA ILE A 89 -0.78 16.34 5.34
C ILE A 89 -1.15 16.23 6.82
N LEU A 90 -0.72 17.19 7.64
CA LEU A 90 -0.99 17.17 9.08
C LEU A 90 -2.47 17.32 9.39
N LYS A 91 -3.19 18.18 8.66
CA LYS A 91 -4.64 18.33 8.79
C LYS A 91 -5.37 17.03 8.45
N ILE A 92 -4.95 16.34 7.39
CA ILE A 92 -5.51 15.04 7.01
C ILE A 92 -5.18 14.00 8.08
N ALA A 93 -3.92 13.94 8.54
CA ALA A 93 -3.47 13.02 9.57
C ALA A 93 -4.23 13.18 10.90
N ALA A 94 -4.54 14.41 11.31
CA ALA A 94 -5.32 14.69 12.51
C ALA A 94 -6.73 14.04 12.47
N GLY A 95 -7.34 13.99 11.28
CA GLY A 95 -8.65 13.37 11.05
C GLY A 95 -8.61 11.84 10.89
N ILE A 96 -7.43 11.21 10.88
CA ILE A 96 -7.32 9.75 10.74
C ILE A 96 -7.96 9.06 11.94
N ARG A 97 -8.83 8.11 11.65
CA ARG A 97 -9.51 7.25 12.63
C ARG A 97 -8.50 6.27 13.21
N ILE A 98 -8.45 6.23 14.53
CA ILE A 98 -7.49 5.41 15.26
C ILE A 98 -8.18 4.14 15.72
N ASP A 99 -9.37 4.29 16.29
CA ASP A 99 -10.30 3.22 16.62
C ASP A 99 -11.74 3.64 16.24
N ASP A 100 -12.74 2.97 16.82
CA ASP A 100 -14.15 3.23 16.57
C ASP A 100 -14.72 4.48 17.26
N ARG A 101 -13.92 5.20 18.05
CA ARG A 101 -14.36 6.36 18.85
C ARG A 101 -13.45 7.58 18.70
N ARG A 102 -12.19 7.40 18.31
CA ARG A 102 -11.14 8.41 18.37
C ARG A 102 -10.48 8.60 17.01
N THR A 103 -10.21 9.86 16.70
CA THR A 103 -9.22 10.26 15.69
C THR A 103 -7.89 10.61 16.35
N LEU A 104 -6.84 10.79 15.54
CA LEU A 104 -5.55 11.22 16.03
C LEU A 104 -5.64 12.54 16.81
N GLU A 105 -6.51 13.45 16.37
CA GLU A 105 -6.76 14.71 17.05
C GLU A 105 -7.31 14.55 18.46
N THR A 106 -8.24 13.60 18.64
CA THR A 106 -8.91 13.37 19.94
C THR A 106 -8.07 12.56 20.93
N LEU A 107 -6.90 12.07 20.51
CA LEU A 107 -6.15 11.03 21.25
C LEU A 107 -5.25 11.58 22.37
N GLY A 108 -5.16 12.90 22.50
CA GLY A 108 -4.47 13.56 23.60
C GLY A 108 -4.90 15.02 23.74
N LYS A 109 -4.57 15.66 24.87
CA LYS A 109 -4.74 17.12 25.06
C LYS A 109 -3.73 17.89 24.18
N ASP A 110 -3.97 17.97 22.87
CA ASP A 110 -3.21 18.67 21.82
C ASP A 110 -1.73 18.26 21.61
N ARG A 111 -1.06 17.66 22.60
CA ARG A 111 0.38 17.35 22.58
C ARG A 111 0.78 16.27 21.58
N VAL A 112 -0.05 15.24 21.40
CA VAL A 112 0.26 14.11 20.49
C VAL A 112 0.41 14.60 19.05
N ILE A 113 -0.49 15.49 18.59
CA ILE A 113 -0.42 16.05 17.23
C ILE A 113 0.81 16.93 17.06
N ILE A 114 1.14 17.77 18.07
CA ILE A 114 2.29 18.68 18.03
C ILE A 114 3.61 17.91 17.93
N GLU A 115 3.75 16.84 18.72
CA GLU A 115 4.94 16.00 18.70
C GLU A 115 5.06 15.22 17.37
N LEU A 116 3.95 14.66 16.88
CA LEU A 116 3.94 13.97 15.58
C LEU A 116 4.25 14.93 14.43
N LYS A 117 3.78 16.18 14.49
CA LYS A 117 4.10 17.23 13.51
C LYS A 117 5.60 17.46 13.35
N ALA A 118 6.38 17.34 14.42
CA ALA A 118 7.84 17.47 14.36
C ALA A 118 8.53 16.26 13.72
N LEU A 119 7.86 15.11 13.71
CA LEU A 119 8.45 13.83 13.31
C LEU A 119 8.05 13.39 11.91
N VAL A 120 6.84 13.73 11.44
CA VAL A 120 6.31 13.29 10.13
C VAL A 120 7.30 13.62 9.01
N ARG A 121 7.79 12.57 8.36
CA ARG A 121 8.63 12.66 7.18
C ARG A 121 7.76 12.74 5.93
N TYR A 122 8.14 13.58 4.98
CA TYR A 122 7.47 13.69 3.70
C TYR A 122 8.47 13.78 2.55
N LYS A 123 8.05 13.35 1.37
CA LYS A 123 8.80 13.40 0.11
C LYS A 123 7.97 14.09 -0.96
N VAL A 124 8.64 14.74 -1.92
CA VAL A 124 7.94 15.35 -3.06
C VAL A 124 7.48 14.23 -3.98
N HIS A 125 6.17 14.12 -4.19
CA HIS A 125 5.57 13.17 -5.11
C HIS A 125 5.38 13.78 -6.51
N LYS A 126 4.91 15.03 -6.56
CA LYS A 126 4.69 15.77 -7.80
C LYS A 126 5.00 17.25 -7.57
N LYS A 127 5.57 17.92 -8.57
CA LYS A 127 5.74 19.38 -8.61
C LYS A 127 5.48 19.88 -10.02
N GLU A 128 4.65 20.90 -10.16
CA GLU A 128 4.31 21.50 -11.46
C GLU A 128 4.21 23.01 -11.34
N PHE A 129 4.70 23.71 -12.36
CA PHE A 129 4.52 25.16 -12.47
C PHE A 129 3.40 25.44 -13.48
N ILE A 130 2.29 26.02 -12.99
CA ILE A 130 1.13 26.33 -13.80
C ILE A 130 1.18 27.82 -14.15
N LYS A 131 1.50 28.10 -15.42
CA LYS A 131 1.71 29.46 -15.95
C LYS A 131 0.55 29.97 -16.81
N ASP A 132 -0.21 29.06 -17.42
CA ASP A 132 -1.27 29.39 -18.39
C ASP A 132 -2.60 29.71 -17.68
N VAL A 133 -2.54 30.52 -16.62
CA VAL A 133 -3.67 30.93 -15.79
C VAL A 133 -3.49 32.39 -15.36
N LYS A 134 -4.59 33.06 -14.97
CA LYS A 134 -4.56 34.48 -14.56
C LYS A 134 -3.55 34.79 -13.45
N GLN A 135 -3.33 33.83 -12.54
CA GLN A 135 -2.38 33.95 -11.44
C GLN A 135 -1.47 32.73 -11.42
N PRO A 136 -0.28 32.80 -12.05
CA PRO A 136 0.67 31.69 -12.07
C PRO A 136 1.04 31.18 -10.67
N TYR A 137 1.20 29.86 -10.53
CA TYR A 137 1.50 29.22 -9.25
C TYR A 137 2.25 27.89 -9.39
N TYR A 138 2.97 27.51 -8.34
CA TYR A 138 3.45 26.13 -8.18
C TYR A 138 2.40 25.28 -7.48
N GLU A 139 2.12 24.10 -8.03
CA GLU A 139 1.41 23.03 -7.34
C GLU A 139 2.39 21.96 -6.91
N VAL A 140 2.38 21.62 -5.62
CA VAL A 140 3.22 20.58 -5.05
C VAL A 140 2.33 19.55 -4.37
N THR A 141 2.54 18.29 -4.70
CA THR A 141 2.00 17.16 -3.94
C THR A 141 3.13 16.54 -3.13
N LEU A 142 2.99 16.58 -1.81
CA LEU A 142 3.85 15.84 -0.88
C LEU A 142 3.19 14.51 -0.52
N LEU A 143 4.02 13.52 -0.21
CA LEU A 143 3.61 12.19 0.23
C LEU A 143 4.27 11.89 1.59
N ALA A 144 3.47 11.41 2.55
CA ALA A 144 3.92 10.95 3.85
C ALA A 144 3.45 9.50 4.10
N PRO A 145 4.32 8.62 4.63
CA PRO A 145 3.95 7.25 4.96
C PRO A 145 3.01 7.16 6.18
N LEU A 146 1.94 6.38 6.05
CA LEU A 146 1.04 5.99 7.15
C LEU A 146 1.61 4.78 7.90
N THR A 147 2.17 3.82 7.17
CA THR A 147 2.79 2.58 7.68
C THR A 147 4.29 2.55 7.37
N GLY A 148 5.00 1.55 7.89
CA GLY A 148 6.45 1.44 7.81
C GLY A 148 7.15 2.10 9.00
N VAL A 149 8.47 1.89 9.09
CA VAL A 149 9.33 2.38 10.19
C VAL A 149 9.31 3.91 10.28
N GLU A 150 9.27 4.61 9.13
CA GLU A 150 9.16 6.07 9.08
C GLU A 150 7.70 6.57 9.10
N GLY A 151 6.74 5.64 9.16
CA GLY A 151 5.31 5.93 9.04
C GLY A 151 4.67 6.46 10.32
N LEU A 152 3.55 7.15 10.15
CA LEU A 152 2.74 7.70 11.25
C LEU A 152 2.37 6.63 12.29
N THR A 153 2.06 5.40 11.86
CA THR A 153 1.68 4.29 12.75
C THR A 153 2.82 3.91 13.70
N SER A 154 4.07 3.85 13.21
CA SER A 154 5.24 3.53 14.06
C SER A 154 5.48 4.61 15.12
N MET A 155 5.39 5.88 14.71
CA MET A 155 5.51 7.01 15.62
C MET A 155 4.41 7.00 16.68
N LEU A 156 3.17 6.72 16.26
CA LEU A 156 2.02 6.66 17.14
C LEU A 156 2.19 5.54 18.18
N ILE A 157 2.53 4.31 17.77
CA ILE A 157 2.73 3.18 18.69
C ILE A 157 3.83 3.50 19.71
N THR A 158 4.97 4.01 19.23
CA THR A 158 6.09 4.40 20.09
C THR A 158 5.63 5.37 21.17
N ARG A 159 4.78 6.34 20.79
CA ARG A 159 4.28 7.32 21.75
C ARG A 159 3.22 6.75 22.68
N LEU A 160 2.29 5.97 22.15
CA LEU A 160 1.22 5.32 22.90
C LEU A 160 1.75 4.41 24.01
N LYS A 161 2.88 3.74 23.80
CA LYS A 161 3.55 2.94 24.84
C LYS A 161 4.02 3.72 26.07
N THR A 162 4.21 5.03 25.93
CA THR A 162 4.71 5.90 27.02
C THR A 162 3.59 6.57 27.80
N VAL A 163 2.33 6.30 27.46
CA VAL A 163 1.14 6.88 28.09
C VAL A 163 0.27 5.75 28.64
N PRO A 164 -0.36 5.88 29.82
CA PRO A 164 -1.36 4.92 30.28
C PRO A 164 -2.56 4.88 29.33
N LEU A 165 -2.91 3.71 28.83
CA LEU A 165 -4.03 3.51 27.90
C LEU A 165 -5.04 2.52 28.47
N ASP A 166 -6.16 3.05 28.96
CA ASP A 166 -7.26 2.21 29.48
C ASP A 166 -8.19 1.71 28.36
N TRP A 167 -8.02 2.21 27.14
CA TRP A 167 -8.95 2.01 26.03
C TRP A 167 -8.39 1.16 24.88
N MET A 168 -7.11 0.78 24.95
CA MET A 168 -6.43 0.01 23.90
C MET A 168 -5.37 -0.92 24.47
N ASN A 169 -5.43 -2.18 24.04
CA ASN A 169 -4.33 -3.13 24.23
C ASN A 169 -3.32 -2.91 23.10
N LEU A 170 -2.10 -2.50 23.43
CA LEU A 170 -1.00 -2.35 22.46
C LEU A 170 -0.32 -3.70 22.18
N PRO A 171 0.29 -3.89 21.00
CA PRO A 171 1.01 -5.11 20.69
C PRO A 171 2.16 -5.29 21.65
N LYS A 172 2.48 -6.55 21.96
CA LYS A 172 3.68 -6.88 22.71
C LYS A 172 4.88 -6.78 21.78
N SER A 173 5.95 -6.13 22.24
CA SER A 173 7.20 -6.05 21.50
C SER A 173 7.77 -7.44 21.28
N SER A 174 7.91 -7.82 20.02
CA SER A 174 8.63 -9.01 19.56
C SER A 174 9.89 -8.52 18.86
N LEU A 175 10.99 -8.44 19.61
CA LEU A 175 12.30 -8.16 19.03
C LEU A 175 12.65 -9.26 18.01
N GLY A 176 12.80 -8.88 16.74
CA GLY A 176 13.38 -9.74 15.71
C GLY A 176 12.49 -10.92 15.25
N ALA A 177 11.17 -10.74 15.16
CA ALA A 177 10.35 -11.73 14.45
C ALA A 177 10.73 -11.71 12.95
N ASP A 178 11.33 -12.79 12.47
CA ASP A 178 11.56 -12.99 11.03
C ASP A 178 10.21 -13.00 10.32
N MET A 179 10.01 -12.01 9.44
CA MET A 179 8.83 -11.90 8.58
C MET A 179 8.96 -12.80 7.34
N GLU A 180 9.36 -14.06 7.54
CA GLU A 180 9.25 -15.09 6.50
C GLU A 180 7.81 -15.57 6.43
N ASP A 181 6.97 -14.75 5.80
CA ASP A 181 5.53 -14.99 5.70
C ASP A 181 4.98 -14.89 4.27
N GLU A 182 5.82 -14.74 3.24
CA GLU A 182 5.36 -14.60 1.84
C GLU A 182 4.41 -15.72 1.40
N ASP A 183 4.72 -16.98 1.77
CA ASP A 183 3.96 -18.17 1.39
C ASP A 183 2.68 -18.38 2.21
N LYS A 184 2.41 -17.53 3.22
CA LYS A 184 1.25 -17.67 4.11
C LYS A 184 0.00 -17.04 3.51
N PRO A 185 -1.21 -17.52 3.86
CA PRO A 185 -2.44 -16.90 3.37
C PRO A 185 -2.62 -15.47 3.88
N TRP A 186 -3.56 -14.76 3.28
CA TRP A 186 -4.11 -13.50 3.76
C TRP A 186 -5.59 -13.71 4.10
N LEU A 187 -6.02 -13.15 5.22
CA LEU A 187 -7.43 -13.02 5.53
C LEU A 187 -8.00 -11.86 4.72
N VAL A 188 -9.04 -12.14 3.94
CA VAL A 188 -9.80 -11.14 3.18
C VAL A 188 -11.18 -11.06 3.81
N LEU A 189 -11.52 -9.88 4.30
CA LEU A 189 -12.84 -9.57 4.84
C LEU A 189 -13.62 -8.78 3.81
N ASP A 190 -14.66 -9.38 3.24
CA ASP A 190 -15.52 -8.75 2.27
C ASP A 190 -16.65 -7.97 2.96
N ALA A 191 -16.55 -6.65 2.96
CA ALA A 191 -17.52 -5.73 3.55
C ALA A 191 -18.27 -4.91 2.49
N ARG A 192 -18.22 -5.30 1.22
CA ARG A 192 -18.78 -4.51 0.11
C ARG A 192 -20.30 -4.48 0.10
N ASP A 193 -20.94 -5.53 0.60
CA ASP A 193 -22.39 -5.74 0.59
C ASP A 193 -23.11 -5.10 1.80
N LEU A 194 -22.37 -4.38 2.64
CA LEU A 194 -22.95 -3.66 3.78
C LEU A 194 -23.81 -2.46 3.32
N PRO A 195 -24.91 -2.15 4.04
CA PRO A 195 -25.76 -1.01 3.73
C PRO A 195 -24.98 0.31 3.84
N LYS A 196 -25.40 1.34 3.09
CA LYS A 196 -24.71 2.65 3.00
C LYS A 196 -24.39 3.27 4.37
N GLU A 197 -25.34 3.24 5.30
CA GLU A 197 -25.21 3.77 6.67
C GLU A 197 -24.22 2.97 7.53
N GLY A 198 -24.02 1.69 7.22
CA GLY A 198 -23.17 0.73 7.95
C GLY A 198 -21.94 0.30 7.16
N ARG A 199 -21.45 1.12 6.22
CA ARG A 199 -20.22 0.84 5.50
C ARG A 199 -19.02 0.94 6.44
N VAL A 200 -18.12 -0.03 6.33
CA VAL A 200 -16.84 -0.02 7.05
C VAL A 200 -16.03 1.19 6.63
N LYS A 201 -15.50 1.93 7.61
CA LYS A 201 -14.56 3.03 7.41
C LYS A 201 -13.16 2.60 7.84
N PRO A 202 -12.10 2.94 7.08
CA PRO A 202 -10.75 2.61 7.47
C PRO A 202 -10.32 3.26 8.79
N ALA A 203 -9.59 2.50 9.59
CA ALA A 203 -8.92 2.93 10.81
C ALA A 203 -7.53 2.32 10.95
N VAL A 204 -6.68 2.94 11.78
CA VAL A 204 -5.32 2.45 12.07
C VAL A 204 -5.35 1.15 12.88
N PHE A 205 -6.22 1.06 13.89
CA PHE A 205 -6.37 -0.12 14.75
C PHE A 205 -7.82 -0.65 14.72
N PRO A 206 -8.27 -1.23 13.59
CA PRO A 206 -9.59 -1.84 13.52
C PRO A 206 -9.67 -3.07 14.42
N LYS A 207 -10.89 -3.47 14.79
CA LYS A 207 -11.16 -4.74 15.49
C LYS A 207 -12.00 -5.66 14.61
N ILE A 208 -11.73 -6.96 14.70
CA ILE A 208 -12.63 -8.00 14.18
C ILE A 208 -13.33 -8.64 15.37
N LEU A 209 -14.65 -8.65 15.33
CA LEU A 209 -15.54 -9.14 16.36
C LEU A 209 -16.37 -10.30 15.82
N SER A 210 -16.64 -11.29 16.66
CA SER A 210 -17.70 -12.27 16.44
C SER A 210 -19.07 -11.64 16.66
N GLU A 211 -20.11 -12.16 16.01
CA GLU A 211 -21.52 -11.86 16.33
C GLU A 211 -21.87 -12.04 17.81
N THR A 212 -21.13 -12.89 18.52
CA THR A 212 -21.28 -13.08 19.98
C THR A 212 -20.62 -12.00 20.84
N GLY A 213 -19.92 -11.04 20.22
CA GLY A 213 -19.15 -9.99 20.90
C GLY A 213 -17.72 -10.39 21.26
N GLU A 214 -17.28 -11.59 20.90
CA GLU A 214 -15.88 -12.01 21.11
C GLU A 214 -14.92 -11.19 20.24
N ILE A 215 -13.82 -10.72 20.82
CA ILE A 215 -12.73 -10.07 20.09
C ILE A 215 -11.86 -11.15 19.42
N VAL A 216 -11.88 -11.17 18.09
CA VAL A 216 -11.09 -12.11 17.27
C VAL A 216 -9.75 -11.49 16.89
N TYR A 217 -9.74 -10.18 16.63
CA TYR A 217 -8.56 -9.44 16.22
C TYR A 217 -8.57 -8.04 16.83
N GLU A 218 -7.45 -7.66 17.45
CA GLU A 218 -7.21 -6.30 17.94
C GLU A 218 -5.70 -6.04 18.04
N SER A 219 -5.32 -4.79 18.28
CA SER A 219 -3.90 -4.39 18.31
C SER A 219 -3.07 -5.21 19.31
N GLY A 220 -3.64 -5.56 20.48
CA GLY A 220 -2.93 -6.30 21.52
C GLY A 220 -2.60 -7.76 21.20
N THR A 221 -3.26 -8.34 20.19
CA THR A 221 -3.01 -9.71 19.75
C THR A 221 -2.01 -9.78 18.58
N THR A 222 -1.57 -8.63 18.06
CA THR A 222 -0.65 -8.53 16.94
C THR A 222 0.83 -8.49 17.35
N ASP A 223 1.68 -8.86 16.39
CA ASP A 223 3.10 -8.62 16.42
C ASP A 223 3.39 -7.16 16.07
N GLU A 224 4.17 -6.47 16.90
CA GLU A 224 4.47 -5.06 16.70
C GLU A 224 5.25 -4.80 15.41
N SER A 225 6.20 -5.67 15.05
CA SER A 225 7.02 -5.48 13.85
C SER A 225 6.16 -5.59 12.60
N ALA A 226 5.24 -6.56 12.57
CA ALA A 226 4.28 -6.71 11.49
C ALA A 226 3.31 -5.52 11.42
N LEU A 227 2.80 -5.05 12.56
CA LEU A 227 1.94 -3.87 12.64
C LEU A 227 2.67 -2.62 12.10
N ILE A 228 3.89 -2.37 12.54
CA ILE A 228 4.70 -1.23 12.08
C ILE A 228 4.92 -1.30 10.57
N GLN A 229 5.32 -2.46 10.05
CA GLN A 229 5.68 -2.59 8.63
C GLN A 229 4.48 -2.54 7.70
N ARG A 230 3.38 -3.20 8.07
CA ARG A 230 2.24 -3.46 7.16
C ARG A 230 0.99 -2.66 7.50
N GLY A 231 0.84 -2.20 8.74
CA GLY A 231 -0.43 -1.78 9.32
C GLY A 231 -1.28 -2.99 9.73
N MET A 232 -2.33 -2.78 10.54
CA MET A 232 -3.21 -3.87 10.97
C MET A 232 -4.10 -4.43 9.86
N ALA A 233 -4.50 -3.58 8.91
CA ALA A 233 -5.32 -3.97 7.78
C ALA A 233 -5.04 -3.10 6.56
N ARG A 234 -5.12 -3.70 5.36
CA ARG A 234 -5.14 -2.98 4.08
C ARG A 234 -6.57 -2.82 3.61
N TYR A 235 -6.98 -1.61 3.24
CA TYR A 235 -8.32 -1.37 2.72
C TYR A 235 -8.26 -1.23 1.21
N VAL A 236 -9.11 -1.97 0.51
CA VAL A 236 -9.08 -2.10 -0.95
C VAL A 236 -10.50 -2.08 -1.52
N VAL A 237 -10.59 -1.88 -2.83
CA VAL A 237 -11.81 -2.08 -3.61
C VAL A 237 -11.56 -3.25 -4.56
N SER A 238 -12.59 -4.07 -4.80
CA SER A 238 -12.53 -5.20 -5.73
C SER A 238 -13.83 -5.33 -6.50
N ASP A 239 -13.72 -5.58 -7.80
CA ASP A 239 -14.84 -5.97 -8.67
C ASP A 239 -14.92 -7.50 -8.83
N GLU A 240 -13.94 -8.25 -8.30
CA GLU A 240 -13.90 -9.71 -8.38
C GLU A 240 -15.05 -10.30 -7.53
N PRO A 241 -15.78 -11.31 -8.03
CA PRO A 241 -16.74 -12.05 -7.21
C PRO A 241 -16.00 -12.87 -6.13
N LYS A 242 -16.69 -13.17 -5.04
CA LYS A 242 -16.12 -13.92 -3.90
C LYS A 242 -15.53 -15.26 -4.34
N GLU A 243 -16.20 -15.97 -5.24
CA GLU A 243 -15.74 -17.24 -5.80
C GLU A 243 -14.42 -17.07 -6.56
N GLY A 244 -14.25 -15.95 -7.26
CA GLY A 244 -13.02 -15.59 -7.96
C GLY A 244 -11.86 -15.30 -7.01
N LEU A 245 -12.14 -14.60 -5.90
CA LEU A 245 -11.17 -14.34 -4.83
C LEU A 245 -10.70 -15.64 -4.14
N MET A 246 -11.64 -16.58 -3.94
CA MET A 246 -11.38 -17.91 -3.36
C MET A 246 -10.72 -18.87 -4.35
N SER A 247 -10.94 -18.68 -5.66
CA SER A 247 -10.38 -19.55 -6.68
C SER A 247 -8.86 -19.41 -6.71
N LYS A 248 -8.18 -20.54 -6.45
CA LYS A 248 -6.74 -20.63 -6.70
C LYS A 248 -6.59 -20.66 -8.22
N ARG A 249 -6.33 -19.52 -8.84
CA ARG A 249 -6.21 -19.43 -10.30
C ARG A 249 -5.12 -20.42 -10.74
N GLU A 250 -5.50 -21.56 -11.33
CA GLU A 250 -4.53 -22.49 -11.90
C GLU A 250 -3.72 -21.71 -12.94
N SER A 251 -2.39 -21.80 -12.87
CA SER A 251 -1.54 -21.26 -13.93
C SER A 251 -1.97 -21.90 -15.23
N VAL A 252 -2.00 -21.12 -16.32
CA VAL A 252 -2.10 -21.70 -17.67
C VAL A 252 -1.03 -22.78 -17.87
N GLU A 253 0.15 -22.66 -17.24
CA GLU A 253 1.19 -23.70 -17.19
C GLU A 253 0.76 -25.01 -16.51
N HIS A 254 -0.06 -24.95 -15.44
CA HIS A 254 -0.53 -26.15 -14.74
C HIS A 254 -1.64 -26.87 -15.54
N ILE A 255 -2.39 -26.11 -16.35
CA ILE A 255 -3.31 -26.64 -17.35
C ILE A 255 -2.52 -27.28 -18.50
N LEU A 256 -1.43 -26.65 -18.96
CA LEU A 256 -0.56 -27.19 -20.02
C LEU A 256 0.19 -28.46 -19.59
N GLU A 257 0.70 -28.52 -18.35
CA GLU A 257 1.28 -29.74 -17.76
C GLU A 257 0.24 -30.85 -17.62
N ARG A 258 -0.97 -30.54 -17.12
CA ARG A 258 -2.07 -31.53 -17.04
C ARG A 258 -2.59 -31.96 -18.41
N ALA A 259 -2.52 -31.08 -19.41
CA ALA A 259 -2.92 -31.36 -20.79
C ALA A 259 -1.82 -32.08 -21.59
N GLY A 260 -0.69 -32.45 -20.97
CA GLY A 260 0.38 -33.20 -21.62
C GLY A 260 1.14 -32.42 -22.70
N PHE A 261 0.99 -31.09 -22.75
CA PHE A 261 1.72 -30.25 -23.69
C PHE A 261 3.12 -29.96 -23.12
N MET A 262 4.09 -30.79 -23.51
CA MET A 262 5.52 -30.47 -23.37
C MET A 262 5.86 -29.32 -24.32
N ILE A 263 5.84 -28.08 -23.85
CA ILE A 263 6.45 -26.97 -24.59
C ILE A 263 7.95 -27.17 -24.51
N THR A 264 8.53 -27.74 -25.58
CA THR A 264 9.96 -27.68 -25.86
C THR A 264 10.30 -26.22 -26.17
N THR A 265 10.69 -25.47 -25.14
CA THR A 265 11.36 -24.18 -25.34
C THR A 265 12.81 -24.47 -25.68
N GLY A 266 13.18 -24.22 -26.94
CA GLY A 266 14.55 -24.29 -27.42
C GLY A 266 15.47 -23.37 -26.62
N GLU A 267 16.70 -23.88 -26.43
CA GLU A 267 17.92 -23.21 -25.97
C GLU A 267 17.81 -22.33 -24.71
N ALA A 268 18.25 -22.92 -23.60
CA ALA A 268 18.48 -22.27 -22.32
C ALA A 268 19.47 -21.10 -22.45
N VAL A 269 18.95 -19.88 -22.44
CA VAL A 269 19.72 -18.70 -22.02
C VAL A 269 19.82 -18.77 -20.50
N ALA A 270 21.03 -18.99 -19.99
CA ALA A 270 21.34 -18.93 -18.56
C ALA A 270 21.24 -17.48 -18.04
N GLY A 271 20.03 -17.01 -17.84
CA GLY A 271 19.72 -15.92 -16.92
C GLY A 271 19.42 -16.50 -15.54
N GLU A 272 19.80 -15.80 -14.47
CA GLU A 272 19.33 -16.12 -13.11
C GLU A 272 17.80 -16.30 -13.15
N PRO A 273 17.24 -17.28 -12.42
CA PRO A 273 15.80 -17.47 -12.39
C PRO A 273 15.18 -16.18 -11.87
N GLU A 274 14.48 -15.44 -12.74
CA GLU A 274 13.59 -14.37 -12.30
C GLU A 274 12.75 -14.95 -11.16
N LYS A 275 12.85 -14.34 -9.97
CA LYS A 275 12.10 -14.79 -8.78
C LYS A 275 10.62 -14.76 -9.13
N ARG A 276 10.10 -15.91 -9.55
CA ARG A 276 8.72 -16.15 -9.92
C ARG A 276 7.87 -15.70 -8.75
N ALA A 277 7.09 -14.65 -8.92
CA ALA A 277 6.28 -14.09 -7.86
C ALA A 277 5.31 -15.16 -7.36
N LYS A 278 5.59 -15.67 -6.16
CA LYS A 278 4.79 -16.73 -5.55
C LYS A 278 3.41 -16.17 -5.19
N ARG A 279 2.39 -16.99 -5.43
CA ARG A 279 0.98 -16.61 -5.45
C ARG A 279 0.42 -16.46 -4.04
N LYS A 280 -0.29 -15.37 -3.78
CA LYS A 280 -0.97 -15.11 -2.50
C LYS A 280 -2.22 -15.98 -2.38
N ASN A 281 -2.28 -16.79 -1.32
CA ASN A 281 -3.47 -17.55 -0.95
C ASN A 281 -4.43 -16.67 -0.13
N TYR A 282 -5.74 -16.75 -0.40
CA TYR A 282 -6.75 -15.93 0.28
C TYR A 282 -7.76 -16.78 1.03
N ILE A 283 -8.11 -16.33 2.23
CA ILE A 283 -9.20 -16.86 3.03
C ILE A 283 -10.23 -15.76 3.11
N VAL A 284 -11.32 -15.92 2.35
CA VAL A 284 -12.31 -14.86 2.17
C VAL A 284 -13.51 -15.10 3.06
N LYS A 285 -13.84 -14.11 3.90
CA LYS A 285 -14.94 -14.15 4.86
C LYS A 285 -15.82 -12.93 4.70
N ASP A 286 -17.13 -13.09 4.89
CA ASP A 286 -18.07 -11.98 4.78
C ASP A 286 -18.12 -11.20 6.09
N VAL A 287 -18.22 -9.89 5.98
CA VAL A 287 -18.49 -9.01 7.11
C VAL A 287 -19.99 -8.82 7.19
N THR A 288 -20.59 -9.23 8.31
CA THR A 288 -22.04 -9.19 8.50
C THR A 288 -22.52 -7.79 8.89
N GLN A 289 -21.68 -7.04 9.61
CA GLN A 289 -21.96 -5.66 10.01
C GLN A 289 -20.67 -4.88 10.31
N SER A 290 -20.73 -3.55 10.19
CA SER A 290 -19.77 -2.67 10.88
C SER A 290 -20.28 -2.28 12.26
N GLN A 291 -19.40 -2.19 13.26
CA GLN A 291 -19.72 -1.72 14.61
C GLN A 291 -18.87 -0.53 15.05
N GLY A 292 -19.35 0.11 16.13
CA GLY A 292 -18.71 1.24 16.79
C GLY A 292 -19.11 2.60 16.19
N LEU A 293 -18.81 3.70 16.89
CA LEU A 293 -19.35 5.03 16.54
C LEU A 293 -18.88 5.53 15.16
N MET A 294 -17.72 5.07 14.72
CA MET A 294 -17.13 5.42 13.43
C MET A 294 -17.23 4.30 12.37
N ASN A 295 -17.95 3.20 12.64
CA ASN A 295 -18.09 2.04 11.75
C ASN A 295 -16.74 1.42 11.32
N THR A 296 -15.80 1.27 12.25
CA THR A 296 -14.44 0.78 11.94
C THR A 296 -14.24 -0.69 12.33
N ASN A 297 -15.09 -1.22 13.21
CA ASN A 297 -14.99 -2.60 13.67
C ASN A 297 -15.79 -3.52 12.73
N LEU A 298 -15.25 -4.68 12.42
CA LEU A 298 -15.85 -5.64 11.50
C LEU A 298 -16.48 -6.78 12.30
N LEU A 299 -17.76 -7.06 12.06
CA LEU A 299 -18.47 -8.19 12.64
C LEU A 299 -18.47 -9.37 11.65
N ILE A 300 -18.15 -10.57 12.14
CA ILE A 300 -18.14 -11.81 11.35
C ILE A 300 -18.94 -12.92 12.03
N SER A 301 -19.40 -13.89 11.24
CA SER A 301 -20.19 -15.01 11.73
C SER A 301 -19.41 -15.90 12.71
N ALA A 302 -20.08 -16.48 13.70
CA ALA A 302 -19.44 -17.36 14.67
C ALA A 302 -18.79 -18.61 14.03
N SER A 303 -19.33 -19.10 12.91
CA SER A 303 -18.71 -20.18 12.12
C SER A 303 -17.37 -19.78 11.53
N ASP A 304 -17.29 -18.56 10.97
CA ASP A 304 -16.06 -18.06 10.35
C ASP A 304 -14.96 -17.83 11.40
N VAL A 305 -15.33 -17.44 12.62
CA VAL A 305 -14.37 -17.28 13.73
C VAL A 305 -13.61 -18.57 13.99
N HIS A 306 -14.28 -19.72 13.98
CA HIS A 306 -13.62 -21.01 14.23
C HIS A 306 -12.59 -21.33 13.14
N GLU A 307 -12.96 -21.13 11.87
CA GLU A 307 -12.05 -21.34 10.73
C GLU A 307 -10.85 -20.39 10.76
N ILE A 308 -11.08 -19.10 11.03
CA ILE A 308 -10.01 -18.09 11.13
C ILE A 308 -9.05 -18.44 12.26
N LYS A 309 -9.56 -18.86 13.42
CA LYS A 309 -8.69 -19.25 14.55
C LYS A 309 -7.90 -20.51 14.26
N SER A 310 -8.52 -21.50 13.61
CA SER A 310 -7.84 -22.72 13.16
C SER A 310 -6.69 -22.39 12.22
N GLU A 311 -6.92 -21.49 11.26
CA GLU A 311 -5.87 -21.06 10.34
C GLU A 311 -4.81 -20.19 11.04
N ASP A 312 -5.19 -19.26 11.92
CA ASP A 312 -4.24 -18.39 12.62
C ASP A 312 -3.29 -19.20 13.50
N ALA A 313 -3.74 -20.34 14.06
CA ALA A 313 -2.89 -21.24 14.83
C ALA A 313 -1.70 -21.78 14.02
N SER A 314 -1.87 -22.05 12.71
CA SER A 314 -0.80 -22.58 11.84
C SER A 314 -0.05 -21.46 11.11
N SER A 315 -0.78 -20.49 10.56
CA SER A 315 -0.23 -19.45 9.68
C SER A 315 0.20 -18.19 10.44
N ARG A 316 -0.39 -17.91 11.61
CA ARG A 316 -0.26 -16.64 12.33
C ARG A 316 -0.76 -15.43 11.52
N ILE A 317 -1.76 -15.61 10.64
CA ILE A 317 -2.34 -14.57 9.78
C ILE A 317 -2.73 -13.28 10.54
N LEU A 318 -3.37 -13.40 11.69
CA LEU A 318 -3.80 -12.28 12.51
C LEU A 318 -2.59 -11.67 13.23
N LYS A 319 -1.75 -12.48 13.86
CA LYS A 319 -0.54 -11.98 14.54
C LYS A 319 0.37 -11.20 13.60
N GLN A 320 0.47 -11.63 12.35
CA GLN A 320 1.29 -11.00 11.31
C GLN A 320 0.55 -9.90 10.53
N CYS A 321 -0.63 -9.46 10.96
CA CYS A 321 -1.39 -8.40 10.30
C CYS A 321 -1.65 -8.65 8.80
N ARG A 322 -1.85 -9.91 8.41
CA ARG A 322 -2.16 -10.30 7.03
C ARG A 322 -3.65 -10.21 6.77
N VAL A 323 -4.20 -9.00 6.94
CA VAL A 323 -5.62 -8.70 6.81
C VAL A 323 -5.84 -7.71 5.68
N ILE A 324 -6.74 -8.06 4.78
CA ILE A 324 -7.26 -7.20 3.72
C ILE A 324 -8.75 -7.02 3.99
N VAL A 325 -9.23 -5.79 3.91
CA VAL A 325 -10.65 -5.45 4.02
C VAL A 325 -11.09 -4.88 2.68
N ILE A 326 -12.02 -5.56 2.02
CA ILE A 326 -12.68 -5.05 0.84
C ILE A 326 -13.80 -4.13 1.32
N VAL A 327 -13.75 -2.87 0.92
CA VAL A 327 -14.77 -1.88 1.24
C VAL A 327 -15.48 -1.45 -0.04
N SER A 328 -16.72 -1.01 0.10
CA SER A 328 -17.46 -0.44 -1.03
C SER A 328 -16.72 0.79 -1.58
N SER A 329 -16.63 0.93 -2.90
CA SER A 329 -16.05 2.13 -3.52
C SER A 329 -16.78 3.38 -3.01
N PRO A 330 -16.03 4.44 -2.62
CA PRO A 330 -16.62 5.72 -2.26
C PRO A 330 -17.17 6.45 -3.50
N ILE A 331 -16.76 6.02 -4.70
CA ILE A 331 -17.19 6.59 -5.97
C ILE A 331 -18.49 5.88 -6.37
N GLY A 332 -19.61 6.47 -5.99
CA GLY A 332 -20.89 6.13 -6.56
C GLY A 332 -20.88 6.45 -8.05
N GLY A 333 -20.84 5.42 -8.88
CA GLY A 333 -20.88 5.54 -10.33
C GLY A 333 -19.56 5.10 -10.96
N ILE A 334 -19.66 4.06 -11.76
CA ILE A 334 -18.61 3.59 -12.66
C ILE A 334 -18.37 4.72 -13.67
N GLU A 335 -17.44 5.64 -13.41
CA GLU A 335 -16.80 6.36 -14.51
C GLU A 335 -15.83 5.39 -15.15
N GLY A 336 -16.28 4.84 -16.27
CA GLY A 336 -15.61 3.78 -17.01
C GLY A 336 -14.15 4.12 -17.27
N ASN A 337 -13.28 3.24 -16.81
CA ASN A 337 -12.03 3.01 -17.50
C ASN A 337 -12.40 2.42 -18.87
N ILE A 338 -12.65 3.28 -19.87
CA ILE A 338 -12.82 2.82 -21.24
C ILE A 338 -11.48 2.15 -21.60
N PRO A 339 -11.46 0.84 -21.89
CA PRO A 339 -10.24 0.18 -22.28
C PRO A 339 -9.64 0.89 -23.50
N ARG A 340 -8.32 1.10 -23.47
CA ARG A 340 -7.53 1.79 -24.52
C ARG A 340 -7.76 1.28 -25.95
N PHE A 341 -8.43 0.14 -26.13
CA PHE A 341 -8.75 -0.43 -27.44
C PHE A 341 -10.00 0.16 -28.12
N LEU A 342 -10.84 0.96 -27.43
CA LEU A 342 -11.99 1.64 -28.04
C LEU A 342 -11.71 3.08 -28.50
N ALA A 343 -10.50 3.62 -28.27
CA ALA A 343 -10.11 4.98 -28.68
C ALA A 343 -9.51 5.07 -30.09
N LYS A 344 -9.94 4.22 -31.04
CA LYS A 344 -9.58 4.36 -32.45
C LYS A 344 -10.82 4.33 -33.34
N ASN A 345 -10.87 5.33 -34.22
CA ASN A 345 -11.83 5.62 -35.28
C ASN A 345 -13.12 6.33 -34.86
N THR A 346 -13.03 7.66 -34.84
CA THR A 346 -13.95 8.48 -35.64
C THR A 346 -13.12 9.55 -36.33
N ARG A 347 -13.33 9.66 -37.65
CA ARG A 347 -12.65 10.57 -38.57
C ARG A 347 -13.06 12.01 -38.35
#